data_AF-A0AAU9RQP7-F1
#
_entry.id   AF-A0AAU9RQP7-F1
#
_cell.length_a   1.000
_cell.length_b   1.000
_cell.length_c   1.000
_cell.angle_alpha   90.00
_cell.angle_beta   90.00
_cell.angle_gamma   90.00
#
_symmetry.space_group_name_H-M   'P 1'
#
loop_
_entity.id
_entity.type
_entity.pdbx_description
1 polymer ?
#
loop_
_entity_poly.entity_id
_entity_poly.type
_entity_poly.pdbx_seq_one_letter_code
_entity_poly.pdbx_strand_id
1 'polypeptide(L)'
;MDVTGEVALPGGKRDEEEDPDDIATALREAREEIGLDPSLVTIVSVLEPFVTKIGMPVVPVIGFLADKKAFKQLPNPAEVEEIFDVPLEMFLKDKNRRAEEREYEGERYLLHYFDYYSEDKERNFMIWALTAGILIRVASIVYQRSPEFQERKPSFWN
;
A
#
# COMPACT_ATOMS: atom_id res chain seq x y z
N MET A 1 8.03 4.69 -9.90
CA MET A 1 9.40 4.45 -9.39
C MET A 1 9.42 2.97 -9.11
N ASP A 2 10.06 2.18 -9.95
CA ASP A 2 10.07 0.72 -9.78
C ASP A 2 10.94 0.37 -8.58
N VAL A 3 10.31 -0.10 -7.52
CA VAL A 3 10.98 -0.65 -6.34
C VAL A 3 11.12 -2.15 -6.55
N THR A 4 12.10 -2.54 -7.36
CA THR A 4 12.38 -3.94 -7.68
C THR A 4 12.66 -4.75 -6.41
N GLY A 5 11.82 -5.73 -6.12
CA GLY A 5 11.97 -6.64 -4.97
C GLY A 5 11.37 -6.13 -3.66
N GLU A 6 10.61 -5.03 -3.67
CA GLU A 6 9.86 -4.56 -2.49
C GLU A 6 8.37 -4.88 -2.59
N VAL A 7 7.72 -5.04 -1.42
CA VAL A 7 6.26 -5.17 -1.37
C VAL A 7 5.62 -3.79 -1.58
N ALA A 8 4.81 -3.69 -2.63
CA ALA A 8 4.04 -2.49 -2.97
C ALA A 8 2.55 -2.80 -3.15
N LEU A 9 1.73 -1.76 -3.08
CA LEU A 9 0.35 -1.80 -3.58
C LEU A 9 0.39 -1.61 -5.11
N PRO A 10 -0.60 -2.14 -5.85
CA PRO A 10 -0.66 -1.89 -7.28
C PRO A 10 -0.78 -0.40 -7.58
N GLY A 11 -0.08 0.08 -8.60
CA GLY A 11 -0.09 1.49 -8.96
C GLY A 11 1.19 1.95 -9.64
N GLY A 12 1.07 3.08 -10.34
CA GLY A 12 2.17 3.61 -11.12
C GLY A 12 2.03 5.11 -11.36
N LYS A 13 2.72 5.58 -12.39
CA LYS A 13 2.73 6.99 -12.75
C LYS A 13 1.48 7.29 -13.57
N ARG A 14 0.83 8.42 -13.28
CA ARG A 14 -0.24 8.94 -14.11
C ARG A 14 0.20 9.12 -15.56
N ASP A 15 -0.60 8.59 -16.47
CA ASP A 15 -0.54 8.91 -17.89
C ASP A 15 -1.47 10.10 -18.16
N GLU A 16 -0.92 11.25 -18.54
CA GLU A 16 -1.71 12.47 -18.75
C GLU A 16 -2.61 12.41 -20.00
N GLU A 17 -2.35 11.48 -20.91
CA GLU A 17 -3.15 11.26 -22.13
C GLU A 17 -4.30 10.28 -21.87
N GLU A 18 -4.06 9.26 -21.04
CA GLU A 18 -5.03 8.18 -20.78
C GLU A 18 -5.83 8.36 -19.47
N ASP A 19 -5.24 8.96 -18.44
CA ASP A 19 -5.81 9.00 -17.08
C ASP A 19 -6.41 10.38 -16.75
N PRO A 20 -7.75 10.53 -16.74
CA PRO A 20 -8.41 11.79 -16.38
C PRO A 20 -8.28 12.16 -14.90
N ASP A 21 -8.02 11.19 -14.02
CA ASP A 21 -7.85 11.39 -12.59
C ASP A 21 -7.00 10.27 -11.94
N ASP A 22 -6.75 10.40 -10.64
CA ASP A 22 -5.95 9.43 -9.87
C ASP A 22 -6.64 8.06 -9.75
N ILE A 23 -7.98 8.02 -9.82
CA ILE A 23 -8.74 6.77 -9.81
C ILE A 23 -8.49 5.99 -11.10
N ALA A 24 -8.53 6.66 -12.25
CA ALA A 24 -8.24 6.06 -13.54
C ALA A 24 -6.83 5.49 -13.57
N THR A 25 -5.85 6.26 -13.07
CA THR A 25 -4.45 5.79 -12.93
C THR A 25 -4.39 4.50 -12.11
N ALA A 26 -4.96 4.50 -10.90
CA ALA A 26 -4.92 3.33 -10.01
C ALA A 26 -5.61 2.10 -10.62
N LEU A 27 -6.72 2.28 -11.34
CA LEU A 27 -7.44 1.18 -11.98
C LEU A 27 -6.73 0.63 -13.22
N ARG A 28 -6.09 1.49 -14.03
CA ARG A 28 -5.28 1.07 -15.18
C ARG A 28 -4.09 0.24 -14.70
N GLU A 29 -3.32 0.77 -13.75
CA GLU A 29 -2.13 0.11 -13.21
C GLU A 29 -2.50 -1.21 -12.52
N ALA A 30 -3.55 -1.25 -11.69
CA ALA A 30 -4.00 -2.51 -11.08
C ALA A 30 -4.47 -3.54 -12.12
N ARG A 31 -5.01 -3.10 -13.26
CA ARG A 31 -5.36 -3.99 -14.36
C ARG A 31 -4.10 -4.53 -15.05
N GLU A 32 -3.12 -3.68 -15.31
CA GLU A 32 -1.87 -4.02 -15.97
C GLU A 32 -1.01 -4.98 -15.12
N GLU A 33 -0.84 -4.66 -13.84
CA GLU A 33 0.06 -5.37 -12.94
C GLU A 33 -0.52 -6.69 -12.41
N ILE A 34 -1.80 -6.71 -12.01
CA ILE A 34 -2.42 -7.85 -11.31
C ILE A 34 -3.67 -8.40 -11.99
N GLY A 35 -4.07 -7.85 -13.15
CA GLY A 35 -5.23 -8.32 -13.91
C GLY A 35 -6.58 -7.93 -13.30
N LEU A 36 -6.63 -6.90 -12.45
CA LEU A 36 -7.86 -6.49 -11.77
C LEU A 36 -8.83 -5.85 -12.77
N ASP A 37 -9.97 -6.52 -13.02
CA ASP A 37 -11.06 -5.94 -13.79
C ASP A 37 -11.72 -4.80 -12.98
N PRO A 38 -11.72 -3.55 -13.48
CA PRO A 38 -12.30 -2.41 -12.77
C PRO A 38 -13.77 -2.59 -12.38
N SER A 39 -14.54 -3.41 -13.12
CA SER A 39 -15.95 -3.69 -12.82
C SER A 39 -16.15 -4.51 -11.53
N LEU A 40 -15.10 -5.16 -11.02
CA LEU A 40 -15.15 -5.92 -9.76
C LEU A 40 -14.94 -5.03 -8.52
N VAL A 41 -14.50 -3.79 -8.71
CA VAL A 41 -14.08 -2.90 -7.63
C VAL A 41 -15.04 -1.72 -7.49
N THR A 42 -15.51 -1.48 -6.28
CA THR A 42 -16.19 -0.23 -5.94
C THR A 42 -15.20 0.71 -5.27
N ILE A 43 -14.98 1.90 -5.84
CA ILE A 43 -14.14 2.92 -5.21
C ILE A 43 -14.86 3.47 -3.97
N VAL A 44 -14.19 3.42 -2.82
CA VAL A 44 -14.74 3.85 -1.53
C VAL A 44 -14.22 5.23 -1.15
N SER A 45 -12.95 5.50 -1.39
CA SER A 45 -12.32 6.77 -1.03
C SER A 45 -11.02 6.99 -1.81
N VAL A 46 -10.67 8.25 -1.99
CA VAL A 46 -9.31 8.68 -2.33
C VAL A 46 -8.75 9.35 -1.06
N LEU A 47 -7.54 8.98 -0.64
CA LEU A 47 -6.90 9.60 0.52
C LEU A 47 -6.08 10.83 0.10
N GLU A 48 -5.75 11.67 1.07
CA GLU A 48 -4.77 12.74 0.86
C GLU A 48 -3.42 12.14 0.40
N PRO A 49 -2.67 12.87 -0.46
CA PRO A 49 -1.41 12.38 -0.97
C PRO A 49 -0.41 12.15 0.16
N PHE A 50 0.37 11.08 0.05
CA PHE A 50 1.60 10.91 0.80
C PHE A 50 2.73 11.46 -0.06
N VAL A 51 3.37 12.53 0.39
CA VAL A 51 4.53 13.08 -0.30
C VAL A 51 5.77 12.25 0.07
N THR A 52 6.55 11.85 -0.93
CA THR A 52 7.79 11.10 -0.70
C THR A 52 8.91 12.04 -0.27
N LYS A 53 10.01 11.48 0.25
CA LYS A 53 11.20 12.26 0.64
C LYS A 53 11.78 13.14 -0.49
N ILE A 54 11.50 12.81 -1.76
CA ILE A 54 11.93 13.56 -2.94
C ILE A 54 10.85 14.51 -3.48
N GLY A 55 9.75 14.72 -2.76
CA GLY A 55 8.67 15.64 -3.16
C GLY A 55 7.68 15.08 -4.18
N MET A 56 7.72 13.78 -4.47
CA MET A 56 6.75 13.14 -5.36
C MET A 56 5.50 12.74 -4.58
N PRO A 57 4.28 13.21 -4.96
CA PRO A 57 3.04 12.81 -4.31
C PRO A 57 2.63 11.40 -4.76
N VAL A 58 2.12 10.61 -3.82
CA VAL A 58 1.49 9.31 -4.08
C VAL A 58 0.08 9.37 -3.51
N VAL A 59 -0.92 9.16 -4.35
CA VAL A 59 -2.34 9.29 -3.99
C VAL A 59 -2.95 7.90 -3.78
N PRO A 60 -3.28 7.49 -2.54
CA PRO A 60 -3.89 6.18 -2.31
C PRO A 60 -5.37 6.17 -2.71
N VAL A 61 -5.74 5.28 -3.62
CA VAL A 61 -7.13 5.01 -4.01
C VAL A 61 -7.58 3.72 -3.33
N ILE A 62 -8.69 3.79 -2.58
CA ILE A 62 -9.21 2.67 -1.80
C ILE A 62 -10.39 2.04 -2.53
N GLY A 63 -10.18 0.82 -3.02
CA GLY A 63 -11.19 -0.02 -3.65
C GLY A 63 -11.72 -1.11 -2.74
N PHE A 64 -13.01 -1.41 -2.83
CA PHE A 64 -13.64 -2.55 -2.20
C PHE A 64 -13.98 -3.62 -3.25
N LEU A 65 -13.40 -4.81 -3.07
CA LEU A 65 -13.68 -5.99 -3.88
C LEU A 65 -14.71 -6.86 -3.16
N ALA A 66 -15.98 -6.78 -3.60
CA ALA A 66 -17.09 -7.45 -2.92
C ALA A 66 -17.04 -8.99 -3.06
N ASP A 67 -16.63 -9.48 -4.23
CA ASP A 67 -16.46 -10.90 -4.49
C ASP A 67 -15.01 -11.21 -4.86
N LYS A 68 -14.23 -11.59 -3.85
CA LYS A 68 -12.83 -12.00 -4.04
C LYS A 68 -12.69 -13.19 -4.99
N LYS A 69 -13.68 -14.08 -5.09
CA LYS A 69 -13.60 -15.26 -5.98
C LYS A 69 -13.77 -14.89 -7.45
N ALA A 70 -14.41 -13.75 -7.73
CA ALA A 70 -14.53 -13.23 -9.09
C ALA A 70 -13.19 -12.68 -9.61
N PHE A 71 -12.31 -12.22 -8.71
CA PHE A 71 -10.99 -11.74 -9.08
C PHE A 71 -10.04 -12.90 -9.39
N LYS A 72 -9.74 -13.08 -10.68
CA LYS A 72 -8.71 -14.00 -11.15
C LYS A 72 -7.41 -13.23 -11.33
N GLN A 73 -6.54 -13.33 -10.33
CA GLN A 73 -5.21 -12.73 -10.36
C GLN A 73 -4.45 -13.16 -11.62
N LEU A 74 -3.92 -12.19 -12.34
CA LEU A 74 -3.08 -12.40 -13.52
C LEU A 74 -1.86 -11.47 -13.41
N PRO A 75 -0.81 -11.88 -12.68
CA PRO A 75 0.37 -11.03 -12.50
C PRO A 75 1.09 -10.82 -13.84
N ASN A 76 1.46 -9.58 -14.13
CA ASN A 76 2.37 -9.26 -15.23
C ASN A 76 3.80 -9.65 -14.84
N PRO A 77 4.42 -10.67 -15.45
CA PRO A 77 5.75 -11.16 -15.04
C PRO A 77 6.88 -10.15 -15.31
N ALA A 78 6.61 -9.07 -16.07
CA ALA A 78 7.58 -8.00 -16.26
C ALA A 78 7.73 -7.10 -15.02
N GLU A 79 6.71 -7.04 -14.17
CA GLU A 79 6.58 -6.06 -13.07
C GLU A 79 6.27 -6.73 -11.72
N VAL A 80 5.51 -7.83 -11.72
CA VAL A 80 4.98 -8.49 -10.53
C VAL A 80 5.50 -9.93 -10.44
N GLU A 81 6.28 -10.20 -9.41
CA GLU A 81 6.78 -11.54 -9.08
C GLU A 81 5.72 -12.39 -8.37
N GLU A 82 5.01 -11.80 -7.40
CA GLU A 82 4.05 -12.51 -6.57
C GLU A 82 2.92 -11.58 -6.09
N ILE A 83 1.70 -12.13 -6.00
CA ILE A 83 0.53 -11.47 -5.41
C ILE A 83 0.13 -12.25 -4.16
N PHE A 84 -0.10 -11.54 -3.07
CA PHE A 84 -0.55 -12.11 -1.81
C PHE A 84 -1.51 -11.16 -1.09
N ASP A 85 -2.30 -11.71 -0.18
CA ASP A 85 -3.20 -10.94 0.67
C ASP A 85 -2.73 -11.01 2.13
N VAL A 86 -3.03 -9.94 2.88
CA VAL A 86 -2.79 -9.89 4.31
C VAL A 86 -4.00 -9.35 5.07
N PRO A 87 -4.23 -9.77 6.34
CA PRO A 87 -5.30 -9.20 7.15
C PRO A 87 -5.02 -7.71 7.43
N LEU A 88 -5.89 -6.80 6.98
CA LEU A 88 -5.71 -5.35 7.18
C LEU A 88 -5.47 -4.97 8.65
N GLU A 89 -6.11 -5.68 9.59
CA GLU A 89 -5.95 -5.41 11.02
C GLU A 89 -4.51 -5.60 11.52
N MET A 90 -3.65 -6.34 10.80
CA MET A 90 -2.27 -6.55 11.20
C MET A 90 -1.49 -5.23 11.33
N PHE A 91 -1.84 -4.21 10.54
CA PHE A 91 -1.18 -2.90 10.56
C PHE A 91 -1.55 -2.06 11.77
N LEU A 92 -2.41 -2.56 12.67
CA LEU A 92 -2.71 -1.92 13.96
C LEU A 92 -2.08 -2.66 15.15
N LYS A 93 -1.45 -3.82 14.93
CA LYS A 93 -0.92 -4.68 15.98
C LYS A 93 0.60 -4.55 16.08
N ASP A 94 1.14 -4.65 17.30
CA ASP A 94 2.60 -4.66 17.51
C ASP A 94 3.25 -6.04 17.25
N LYS A 95 2.43 -7.04 16.93
CA LYS A 95 2.87 -8.40 16.63
C LYS A 95 3.57 -8.45 15.27
N ASN A 96 4.74 -9.10 15.22
CA ASN A 96 5.57 -9.22 14.02
C ASN A 96 5.91 -7.87 13.38
N ARG A 97 5.98 -6.84 14.22
CA ARG A 97 6.31 -5.48 13.81
C ARG A 97 7.65 -5.08 14.42
N ARG A 98 8.45 -4.38 13.63
CA ARG A 98 9.60 -3.61 14.13
C ARG A 98 9.50 -2.17 13.64
N ALA A 99 10.21 -1.26 14.30
CA ALA A 99 10.37 0.11 13.81
C ALA A 99 11.82 0.54 13.94
N GLU A 100 12.22 1.44 13.06
CA GLU A 100 13.53 2.07 13.09
C GLU A 100 13.38 3.59 13.16
N GLU A 101 14.05 4.21 14.12
CA GLU A 101 14.07 5.67 14.21
C GLU A 101 14.94 6.25 13.08
N ARG A 102 14.40 7.27 12.43
CA ARG A 102 15.02 8.02 11.35
C ARG A 102 14.87 9.50 11.62
N GLU A 103 15.66 10.30 10.93
CA GLU A 103 15.60 11.76 11.00
C GLU A 103 15.49 12.36 9.59
N TYR A 104 14.66 13.38 9.45
CA TYR A 104 14.54 14.20 8.25
C TYR A 104 14.39 15.66 8.68
N GLU A 105 15.27 16.53 8.19
CA GLU A 105 15.26 17.97 8.51
C GLU A 105 15.20 18.28 10.02
N GLY A 106 15.87 17.46 10.84
CA GLY A 106 15.89 17.61 12.30
C GLY A 106 14.67 17.04 13.03
N GLU A 107 13.69 16.49 12.29
CA GLU A 107 12.52 15.82 12.86
C GLU A 107 12.67 14.31 12.82
N ARG A 108 12.43 13.66 13.97
CA ARG A 108 12.51 12.21 14.10
C ARG A 108 11.20 11.55 13.75
N TYR A 109 11.27 10.46 13.00
CA TYR A 109 10.12 9.64 12.64
C TYR A 109 10.43 8.15 12.79
N LEU A 110 9.39 7.31 12.80
CA LEU A 110 9.53 5.86 12.86
C LEU A 110 9.22 5.25 11.49
N LEU A 111 10.18 4.49 10.97
CA LEU A 111 9.99 3.67 9.78
C LEU A 111 9.51 2.29 10.22
N HIS A 112 8.27 1.95 9.90
CA HIS A 112 7.64 0.70 10.31
C HIS A 112 7.89 -0.43 9.32
N TYR A 113 8.05 -1.63 9.87
CA TYR A 113 8.20 -2.88 9.13
C TYR A 113 7.27 -3.93 9.76
N PHE A 114 6.58 -4.69 8.91
CA PHE A 114 5.72 -5.79 9.31
C PHE A 114 6.14 -7.05 8.55
N ASP A 115 6.38 -8.12 9.29
CA ASP A 115 6.67 -9.43 8.73
C ASP A 115 5.36 -10.24 8.62
N TYR A 116 5.01 -10.62 7.40
CA TYR A 116 3.90 -11.51 7.11
C TYR A 116 4.42 -12.84 6.60
N TYR A 117 4.05 -13.92 7.29
CA TYR A 117 4.35 -15.27 6.84
C TYR A 117 3.15 -15.84 6.10
N SER A 118 3.39 -16.51 4.97
CA SER A 118 2.36 -17.30 4.28
C SER A 118 1.73 -18.34 5.21
N GLU A 119 0.56 -18.87 4.85
CA GLU A 119 -0.17 -19.83 5.70
C GLU A 119 0.66 -21.09 6.02
N ASP A 120 1.45 -21.56 5.04
CA ASP A 120 2.41 -22.67 5.16
C ASP A 120 3.72 -22.28 5.88
N LYS A 121 3.93 -20.98 6.13
CA LYS A 121 5.14 -20.37 6.71
C LYS A 121 6.41 -20.59 5.90
N GLU A 122 6.31 -20.93 4.62
CA GLU A 122 7.48 -21.10 3.76
C GLU A 122 7.99 -19.75 3.22
N ARG A 123 7.13 -18.72 3.16
CA ARG A 123 7.46 -17.39 2.65
C ARG A 123 7.30 -16.34 3.73
N ASN A 124 8.18 -15.34 3.71
CA ASN A 124 8.07 -14.14 4.53
C ASN A 124 8.05 -12.90 3.62
N PHE A 125 7.04 -12.06 3.80
CA PHE A 125 6.88 -10.79 3.10
C PHE A 125 7.10 -9.65 4.09
N MET A 126 8.09 -8.82 3.80
CA MET A 126 8.38 -7.64 4.61
C MET A 126 7.67 -6.42 4.01
N ILE A 127 6.64 -5.94 4.70
CA ILE A 127 5.87 -4.76 4.30
C ILE A 127 6.40 -3.56 5.08
N TRP A 128 6.87 -2.52 4.40
CA TRP A 128 7.57 -1.40 5.05
C TRP A 128 7.40 -0.08 4.32
N ALA A 129 8.04 0.97 4.84
CA ALA A 129 8.08 2.31 4.24
C ALA A 129 6.70 2.88 3.89
N LEU A 130 6.56 3.40 2.67
CA LEU A 130 5.34 4.07 2.22
C LEU A 130 4.15 3.10 2.22
N THR A 131 4.35 1.87 1.76
CA THR A 131 3.33 0.81 1.75
C THR A 131 2.78 0.57 3.16
N ALA A 132 3.66 0.41 4.16
CA ALA A 132 3.24 0.26 5.55
C ALA A 132 2.52 1.51 6.09
N GLY A 133 3.00 2.72 5.77
CA GLY A 133 2.37 3.98 6.18
C GLY A 133 0.95 4.14 5.66
N ILE A 134 0.74 3.86 4.38
CA ILE A 134 -0.60 3.86 3.75
C ILE A 134 -1.50 2.83 4.44
N LEU A 135 -1.00 1.61 4.67
CA LEU A 135 -1.80 0.54 5.26
C LEU A 135 -2.14 0.79 6.74
N ILE A 136 -1.25 1.40 7.52
CA ILE A 136 -1.56 1.87 8.89
C ILE A 136 -2.69 2.90 8.86
N ARG A 137 -2.62 3.89 7.93
CA ARG A 137 -3.65 4.93 7.78
C ARG A 137 -4.99 4.33 7.39
N VAL A 138 -5.01 3.45 6.39
CA VAL A 138 -6.23 2.77 5.92
C VAL A 138 -6.83 1.92 7.04
N ALA A 139 -6.03 1.09 7.71
CA ALA A 139 -6.50 0.27 8.81
C ALA A 139 -7.09 1.12 9.95
N SER A 140 -6.43 2.24 10.29
CA SER A 140 -6.92 3.14 11.34
C SER A 140 -8.28 3.75 11.02
N ILE A 141 -8.50 4.12 9.75
CA ILE A 141 -9.80 4.64 9.27
C ILE A 141 -10.86 3.54 9.30
N VAL A 142 -10.56 2.38 8.71
CA VAL A 142 -11.52 1.27 8.56
C VAL A 142 -11.96 0.71 9.90
N TYR A 143 -11.01 0.48 10.83
CA TYR A 143 -11.31 -0.05 12.16
C TYR A 143 -11.64 1.03 13.19
N GLN A 144 -11.60 2.32 12.81
CA GLN A 144 -11.87 3.46 13.69
C GLN A 144 -11.08 3.42 15.01
N ARG A 145 -9.82 2.98 14.95
CA ARG A 145 -8.93 2.91 16.12
C ARG A 145 -7.48 3.19 15.74
N SER A 146 -6.72 3.66 16.72
CA SER A 146 -5.27 3.87 16.57
C SER A 146 -4.49 2.55 16.66
N PRO A 147 -3.28 2.48 16.06
CA PRO A 147 -2.39 1.34 16.24
C PRO A 147 -1.96 1.17 17.71
N GLU A 148 -1.60 -0.06 18.08
CA GLU A 148 -1.09 -0.44 19.41
C GLU A 148 0.33 0.07 19.69
N PHE A 149 0.94 0.76 18.72
CA PHE A 149 2.30 1.29 18.77
C PHE A 149 2.31 2.78 18.42
N GLN A 150 3.40 3.46 18.79
CA GLN A 150 3.61 4.85 18.38
C GLN A 150 3.93 4.89 16.87
N GLU A 151 3.14 5.65 16.10
CA GLU A 151 3.33 5.76 14.65
C GLU A 151 4.42 6.77 14.26
N ARG A 152 4.49 7.94 14.92
CA ARG A 152 5.45 9.03 14.63
C ARG A 152 5.81 9.16 13.13
N LYS A 153 4.82 9.59 12.34
CA LYS A 153 4.92 9.73 10.88
C LYS A 153 6.05 10.69 10.47
N PRO A 154 6.69 10.49 9.32
CA PRO A 154 7.53 11.51 8.71
C PRO A 154 6.73 12.77 8.39
N SER A 155 7.31 13.94 8.63
CA SER A 155 6.64 15.23 8.38
C SER A 155 6.42 15.53 6.90
N PHE A 156 7.27 14.99 6.04
CA PHE A 156 7.12 15.08 4.59
C PHE A 156 5.99 14.21 4.03
N TRP A 157 5.26 13.44 4.84
CA TRP A 157 4.03 12.77 4.36
C TRP A 157 2.82 13.71 4.32
N ASN A 158 2.94 14.93 4.83
CA ASN A 158 1.89 15.95 4.82
C ASN A 158 2.01 16.92 3.65
#